data_AF-A0A484AN75-F1
#
_entry.id   AF-A0A484AN75-F1
#
_cell.length_a   1.000
_cell.length_b   1.000
_cell.length_c   1.000
_cell.angle_alpha   90.00
_cell.angle_beta   90.00
_cell.angle_gamma   90.00
#
_symmetry.space_group_name_H-M   'P 1'
#
loop_
_entity.id
_entity.type
_entity.pdbx_description
1 polymer ?
#
loop_
_entity_poly.entity_id
_entity_poly.type
_entity_poly.pdbx_seq_one_letter_code
_entity_poly.pdbx_strand_id
1 'polypeptide(L)'
;MQRTCKGHSQSISMNSLIFPELLVLLLLLLWPLTATTSMSGHVSLPADAAIPSGQQQQQQEELPKGDPWGNQLPDMLVAYYRQHGVHSLMLVVCHADIAASRLQLLLQHFMRHDIYVQLWTEHCLNDLQHVSNEMEMDSDSQVPKPPRTFFPNNDTHWELAFLLPSLHNKLGILLLQFNSSCALNLLRWSAAWEHNYFTTNRFWLLLTQDMQDLDLLADEEIFIPPDSELRVLWHSPTMPFTASLLDVYKVAAWKPPKIRLVGQQLHNSRHITHALQRFGSAITYRQNLEGIVF
;
A
#
# COMPACT_ATOMS: atom_id res chain seq x y z
N MET A 1 -10.71 11.67 -1.12
CA MET A 1 -9.91 12.37 -2.15
C MET A 1 -8.68 11.54 -2.46
N GLN A 2 -8.67 10.86 -3.62
CA GLN A 2 -7.48 10.20 -4.17
C GLN A 2 -6.55 11.28 -4.75
N ARG A 3 -5.27 11.26 -4.39
CA ARG A 3 -4.24 11.99 -5.15
C ARG A 3 -3.72 11.01 -6.21
N THR A 4 -4.32 11.04 -7.39
CA THR A 4 -3.60 10.70 -8.63
C THR A 4 -2.84 11.97 -9.05
N CYS A 5 -1.68 11.82 -9.69
CA CYS A 5 -0.85 12.94 -10.18
C CYS A 5 -1.74 14.01 -10.83
N LYS A 6 -1.93 15.13 -10.12
CA LYS A 6 -2.89 16.20 -10.46
C LYS A 6 -2.08 17.38 -10.99
N GLY A 7 -1.87 17.37 -12.30
CA GLY A 7 -1.08 18.37 -13.01
C GLY A 7 -1.58 18.64 -14.43
N HIS A 8 -2.90 18.63 -14.68
CA HIS A 8 -3.49 19.17 -15.91
C HIS A 8 -4.77 19.93 -15.57
N SER A 9 -4.62 21.19 -15.17
CA SER A 9 -5.67 22.20 -15.32
C SER A 9 -5.55 22.75 -16.73
N GLN A 10 -6.26 22.18 -17.69
CA GLN A 10 -6.49 22.86 -18.96
C GLN A 10 -7.39 24.06 -18.68
N SER A 11 -6.87 25.27 -18.89
CA SER A 11 -7.66 26.48 -18.93
C SER A 11 -8.61 26.40 -20.12
N ILE A 12 -9.89 26.22 -19.86
CA ILE A 12 -10.94 26.62 -20.78
C ILE A 12 -11.51 27.91 -20.20
N SER A 13 -11.06 29.03 -20.78
CA SER A 13 -11.73 30.32 -20.67
C SER A 13 -13.15 30.17 -21.23
N MET A 14 -14.17 30.26 -20.39
CA MET A 14 -15.46 30.84 -20.77
C MET A 14 -16.01 31.67 -19.62
N ASN A 15 -16.27 32.93 -19.94
CA ASN A 15 -16.92 33.92 -19.12
C ASN A 15 -18.31 33.47 -18.61
N SER A 16 -18.65 34.01 -17.43
CA SER A 16 -20.00 34.30 -16.92
C SER A 16 -20.98 33.14 -16.69
N LEU A 17 -21.40 32.93 -15.43
CA LEU A 17 -22.80 33.05 -14.95
C LEU A 17 -22.98 32.38 -13.55
N ILE A 18 -23.13 33.24 -12.51
CA ILE A 18 -24.14 33.25 -11.43
C ILE A 18 -24.53 31.92 -10.70
N PHE A 19 -24.38 31.93 -9.34
CA PHE A 19 -24.95 31.08 -8.25
C PHE A 19 -26.42 30.61 -8.44
N PRO A 20 -27.02 29.61 -7.69
CA PRO A 20 -26.67 29.05 -6.35
C PRO A 20 -26.94 27.53 -6.10
N GLU A 21 -26.18 26.84 -5.23
CA GLU A 21 -26.58 25.52 -4.66
C GLU A 21 -26.13 25.28 -3.20
N LEU A 22 -25.95 26.35 -2.41
CA LEU A 22 -25.45 26.26 -1.03
C LEU A 22 -26.54 26.26 0.07
N LEU A 23 -27.81 25.99 -0.28
CA LEU A 23 -28.94 26.13 0.66
C LEU A 23 -29.58 24.80 1.15
N VAL A 24 -29.16 23.64 0.66
CA VAL A 24 -29.85 22.36 0.98
C VAL A 24 -29.21 21.59 2.15
N LEU A 25 -27.96 21.90 2.51
CA LEU A 25 -27.22 21.14 3.53
C LEU A 25 -27.40 21.62 4.98
N LEU A 26 -28.14 22.71 5.21
CA LEU A 26 -28.32 23.29 6.56
C LEU A 26 -29.61 22.88 7.28
N LEU A 27 -30.49 22.08 6.66
CA LEU A 27 -31.82 21.74 7.20
C LEU A 27 -31.96 20.33 7.81
N LEU A 28 -30.90 19.50 7.80
CA LEU A 28 -30.96 18.12 8.33
C LEU A 28 -30.27 17.91 9.69
N LEU A 29 -29.82 18.98 10.36
CA LEU A 29 -29.07 18.90 11.63
C LEU A 29 -29.83 19.42 12.86
N LEU A 30 -31.16 19.51 12.82
CA LEU A 30 -31.96 19.88 14.00
C LEU A 30 -33.07 18.86 14.28
N TRP A 31 -32.83 18.08 15.34
CA TRP A 31 -33.79 17.62 16.37
C TRP A 31 -34.23 16.14 16.48
N PRO A 32 -34.53 15.66 17.72
CA PRO A 32 -33.82 14.53 18.31
C PRO A 32 -34.72 13.35 18.77
N LEU A 33 -34.06 12.38 19.42
CA LEU A 33 -34.57 11.26 20.21
C LEU A 33 -35.78 11.60 21.12
N THR A 34 -36.83 10.75 21.09
CA THR A 34 -37.55 10.25 22.29
C THR A 34 -38.27 8.93 21.99
N ALA A 35 -38.33 8.07 23.01
CA ALA A 35 -38.86 6.71 22.99
C ALA A 35 -40.33 6.60 23.48
N THR A 36 -40.96 5.48 23.09
CA THR A 36 -42.10 4.74 23.71
C THR A 36 -43.44 5.44 24.01
N THR A 37 -44.55 4.87 23.49
CA THR A 37 -45.59 4.15 24.26
C THR A 37 -46.59 3.45 23.34
N SER A 38 -47.08 2.29 23.78
CA SER A 38 -48.11 1.45 23.15
C SER A 38 -49.52 2.06 23.24
N MET A 39 -50.41 1.71 22.30
CA MET A 39 -51.79 1.32 22.60
C MET A 39 -52.42 0.56 21.43
N SER A 40 -53.28 -0.38 21.82
CA SER A 40 -54.03 -1.38 21.03
C SER A 40 -55.15 -0.77 20.18
N GLY A 41 -55.42 -1.36 19.02
CA GLY A 41 -56.63 -1.14 18.24
C GLY A 41 -56.79 -2.14 17.09
N HIS A 42 -57.55 -3.21 17.33
CA HIS A 42 -58.01 -4.17 16.33
C HIS A 42 -58.93 -3.51 15.29
N VAL A 43 -58.65 -3.64 13.98
CA VAL A 43 -59.67 -3.69 12.90
C VAL A 43 -59.15 -4.57 11.75
N SER A 44 -60.07 -5.34 11.19
CA SER A 44 -59.94 -6.52 10.32
C SER A 44 -59.57 -6.26 8.85
N LEU A 45 -59.00 -7.29 8.21
CA LEU A 45 -58.66 -7.49 6.78
C LEU A 45 -59.84 -7.27 5.81
N PRO A 46 -59.56 -6.99 4.52
CA PRO A 46 -59.49 -8.09 3.54
C PRO A 46 -58.32 -8.04 2.53
N ALA A 47 -57.94 -9.26 2.14
CA ALA A 47 -57.28 -9.83 0.96
C ALA A 47 -56.56 -8.96 -0.12
N ASP A 48 -55.50 -9.60 -0.64
CA ASP A 48 -54.89 -9.48 -1.98
C ASP A 48 -53.94 -8.32 -2.27
N ALA A 49 -52.66 -8.53 -1.96
CA ALA A 49 -51.56 -8.08 -2.81
C ALA A 49 -50.34 -8.99 -2.59
N ALA A 50 -49.97 -9.73 -3.64
CA ALA A 50 -48.79 -10.57 -3.68
C ALA A 50 -47.51 -9.77 -3.42
N ILE A 51 -46.71 -10.19 -2.44
CA ILE A 51 -45.36 -9.69 -2.18
C ILE A 51 -44.39 -10.59 -2.94
N PRO A 52 -43.65 -10.11 -3.96
CA PRO A 52 -42.54 -10.87 -4.49
C PRO A 52 -41.41 -10.81 -3.46
N SER A 53 -41.02 -11.98 -2.98
CA SER A 53 -39.79 -12.23 -2.24
C SER A 53 -38.59 -11.72 -3.03
N GLY A 54 -38.16 -10.49 -2.73
CA GLY A 54 -36.90 -9.93 -3.19
C GLY A 54 -35.75 -10.72 -2.56
N GLN A 55 -35.23 -11.70 -3.29
CA GLN A 55 -33.89 -12.21 -3.05
C GLN A 55 -32.93 -11.01 -3.12
N GLN A 56 -32.36 -10.65 -1.97
CA GLN A 56 -31.14 -9.86 -1.93
C GLN A 56 -30.04 -10.71 -2.57
N GLN A 57 -29.90 -10.59 -3.89
CA GLN A 57 -28.67 -10.94 -4.57
C GLN A 57 -27.61 -9.97 -4.03
N GLN A 58 -26.86 -10.42 -3.02
CA GLN A 58 -25.51 -9.96 -2.82
C GLN A 58 -24.78 -10.21 -4.13
N GLN A 59 -24.61 -9.15 -4.93
CA GLN A 59 -23.67 -9.14 -6.04
C GLN A 59 -22.27 -9.25 -5.42
N GLN A 60 -21.86 -10.49 -5.13
CA GLN A 60 -20.46 -10.85 -5.20
C GLN A 60 -20.08 -10.67 -6.67
N GLU A 61 -19.47 -9.52 -6.97
CA GLU A 61 -18.62 -9.35 -8.14
C GLU A 61 -17.50 -10.39 -8.02
N GLU A 62 -17.76 -11.62 -8.50
CA GLU A 62 -16.74 -12.64 -8.64
C GLU A 62 -15.63 -12.07 -9.55
N LEU A 63 -14.41 -12.03 -9.02
CA LEU A 63 -13.21 -11.87 -9.83
C LEU A 63 -13.30 -12.81 -11.05
N PRO A 64 -12.83 -12.38 -12.23
CA PRO A 64 -12.90 -13.21 -13.43
C PRO A 64 -12.37 -14.62 -13.15
N LYS A 65 -13.21 -15.64 -13.42
CA LYS A 65 -12.86 -17.06 -13.27
C LYS A 65 -11.55 -17.32 -14.02
N GLY A 66 -10.49 -17.61 -13.28
CA GLY A 66 -9.13 -17.78 -13.81
C GLY A 66 -8.09 -16.80 -13.26
N ASP A 67 -8.43 -15.93 -12.30
CA ASP A 67 -7.42 -15.16 -11.60
C ASP A 67 -6.54 -16.07 -10.70
N PRO A 68 -5.21 -16.15 -10.92
CA PRO A 68 -4.32 -16.97 -10.10
C PRO A 68 -4.31 -16.57 -8.61
N TRP A 69 -4.75 -15.36 -8.26
CA TRP A 69 -4.81 -14.89 -6.88
C TRP A 69 -6.11 -15.21 -6.16
N GLY A 70 -7.22 -15.31 -6.92
CA GLY A 70 -8.56 -15.19 -6.34
C GLY A 70 -8.65 -14.02 -5.35
N ASN A 71 -9.42 -14.18 -4.28
CA ASN A 71 -9.46 -13.21 -3.18
C ASN A 71 -8.34 -13.41 -2.13
N GLN A 72 -7.53 -14.47 -2.24
CA GLN A 72 -6.60 -14.86 -1.17
C GLN A 72 -5.45 -13.86 -1.00
N LEU A 73 -4.81 -13.44 -2.08
CA LEU A 73 -3.72 -12.46 -2.00
C LEU A 73 -4.23 -11.10 -1.49
N PRO A 74 -5.29 -10.48 -2.07
CA PRO A 74 -5.84 -9.23 -1.54
C PRO A 74 -6.20 -9.32 -0.04
N ASP A 75 -6.87 -10.39 0.39
CA ASP A 75 -7.26 -10.59 1.79
C ASP A 75 -6.02 -10.68 2.72
N MET A 76 -4.95 -11.34 2.26
CA MET A 76 -3.70 -11.42 3.02
C MET A 76 -2.96 -10.09 3.10
N LEU A 77 -2.95 -9.30 2.02
CA LEU A 77 -2.32 -7.96 2.03
C LEU A 77 -3.04 -7.04 3.01
N VAL A 78 -4.38 -7.06 3.01
CA VAL A 78 -5.19 -6.32 3.99
C VAL A 78 -4.88 -6.79 5.41
N ALA A 79 -4.83 -8.10 5.65
CA ALA A 79 -4.55 -8.67 6.97
C ALA A 79 -3.14 -8.28 7.47
N TYR A 80 -2.13 -8.31 6.59
CA TYR A 80 -0.77 -7.87 6.88
C TYR A 80 -0.75 -6.43 7.41
N TYR A 81 -1.29 -5.49 6.63
CA TYR A 81 -1.26 -4.08 7.00
C TYR A 81 -2.10 -3.77 8.25
N ARG A 82 -3.26 -4.40 8.39
CA ARG A 82 -4.11 -4.26 9.59
C ARG A 82 -3.43 -4.79 10.84
N GLN A 83 -2.74 -5.93 10.77
CA GLN A 83 -1.99 -6.47 11.91
C GLN A 83 -0.90 -5.51 12.39
N HIS A 84 -0.33 -4.73 11.47
CA HIS A 84 0.62 -3.67 11.80
C HIS A 84 -0.02 -2.34 12.19
N GLY A 85 -1.34 -2.17 12.08
CA GLY A 85 -2.04 -0.91 12.36
C GLY A 85 -1.83 0.16 11.27
N VAL A 86 -1.56 -0.27 10.03
CA VAL A 86 -1.40 0.60 8.88
C VAL A 86 -2.77 0.90 8.26
N HIS A 87 -3.07 2.19 8.11
CA HIS A 87 -4.28 2.68 7.42
C HIS A 87 -3.96 3.53 6.18
N SER A 88 -2.70 3.89 5.97
CA SER A 88 -2.21 4.59 4.78
C SER A 88 -1.21 3.70 4.06
N LEU A 89 -1.46 3.42 2.79
CA LEU A 89 -0.67 2.54 1.95
C LEU A 89 -0.17 3.30 0.72
N MET A 90 1.13 3.31 0.49
CA MET A 90 1.71 3.68 -0.80
C MET A 90 1.82 2.41 -1.64
N LEU A 91 1.03 2.31 -2.70
CA LEU A 91 1.11 1.23 -3.68
C LEU A 91 1.94 1.72 -4.85
N VAL A 92 3.11 1.13 -5.03
CA VAL A 92 3.99 1.41 -6.15
C VAL A 92 3.73 0.41 -7.27
N VAL A 93 3.54 0.91 -8.48
CA VAL A 93 3.25 0.11 -9.68
C VAL A 93 4.25 0.50 -10.77
N CYS A 94 5.22 -0.37 -10.99
CA CYS A 94 6.16 -0.30 -12.11
C CYS A 94 5.53 -0.89 -13.39
N HIS A 95 6.12 -0.63 -14.55
CA HIS A 95 5.57 -1.10 -15.82
C HIS A 95 5.35 -2.62 -15.82
N ALA A 96 4.16 -3.05 -16.24
CA ALA A 96 3.74 -4.45 -16.34
C ALA A 96 3.61 -5.25 -15.02
N ASP A 97 3.74 -4.61 -13.84
CA ASP A 97 3.56 -5.29 -12.54
C ASP A 97 2.18 -5.95 -12.41
N ILE A 98 1.15 -5.29 -12.94
CA ILE A 98 -0.24 -5.69 -12.80
C ILE A 98 -1.11 -5.13 -13.94
N ALA A 99 -2.06 -5.92 -14.42
CA ALA A 99 -3.05 -5.46 -15.39
C ALA A 99 -3.96 -4.37 -14.78
N ALA A 100 -4.35 -3.36 -15.56
CA ALA A 100 -5.14 -2.22 -15.08
C ALA A 100 -6.47 -2.64 -14.40
N SER A 101 -7.16 -3.64 -14.95
CA SER A 101 -8.40 -4.18 -14.35
C SER A 101 -8.15 -4.81 -12.98
N ARG A 102 -7.06 -5.56 -12.82
CA ARG A 102 -6.67 -6.14 -11.53
C ARG A 102 -6.23 -5.08 -10.53
N LEU A 103 -5.51 -4.05 -10.99
CA LEU A 103 -5.13 -2.92 -10.13
C LEU A 103 -6.38 -2.21 -9.59
N GLN A 104 -7.38 -1.97 -10.43
CA GLN A 104 -8.64 -1.36 -9.99
C GLN A 104 -9.35 -2.21 -8.94
N LEU A 105 -9.43 -3.53 -9.13
CA LEU A 105 -10.02 -4.45 -8.16
C LEU A 105 -9.24 -4.45 -6.83
N LEU A 106 -7.91 -4.48 -6.88
CA LEU A 106 -7.06 -4.43 -5.70
C LEU A 106 -7.24 -3.11 -4.92
N LEU A 107 -7.30 -1.98 -5.62
CA LEU A 107 -7.56 -0.66 -5.02
C LEU A 107 -8.94 -0.62 -4.35
N GLN A 108 -9.98 -1.09 -5.04
CA GLN A 108 -11.33 -1.20 -4.46
C GLN A 108 -11.35 -2.10 -3.23
N HIS A 109 -10.61 -3.21 -3.27
CA HIS A 109 -10.50 -4.14 -2.16
C HIS A 109 -9.87 -3.46 -0.93
N PHE A 110 -8.75 -2.76 -1.08
CA PHE A 110 -8.16 -1.98 0.02
C PHE A 110 -9.12 -0.91 0.58
N MET A 111 -9.82 -0.19 -0.29
CA MET A 111 -10.78 0.84 0.12
C MET A 111 -11.97 0.27 0.88
N ARG A 112 -12.50 -0.90 0.48
CA ARG A 112 -13.55 -1.63 1.23
C ARG A 112 -13.10 -2.05 2.63
N HIS A 113 -11.78 -2.08 2.85
CA HIS A 113 -11.16 -2.47 4.12
C HIS A 113 -10.53 -1.28 4.88
N ASP A 114 -10.97 -0.05 4.59
CA ASP A 114 -10.55 1.18 5.28
C ASP A 114 -9.04 1.44 5.24
N ILE A 115 -8.39 1.04 4.14
CA ILE A 115 -6.99 1.38 3.85
C ILE A 115 -6.99 2.45 2.77
N TYR A 116 -6.47 3.64 3.12
CA TYR A 116 -6.24 4.72 2.17
C TYR A 116 -5.04 4.41 1.30
N VAL A 117 -5.24 4.30 -0.02
CA VAL A 117 -4.15 3.98 -0.96
C VAL A 117 -3.72 5.22 -1.75
N GLN A 118 -2.42 5.48 -1.75
CA GLN A 118 -1.73 6.42 -2.64
C GLN A 118 -1.03 5.61 -3.73
N LEU A 119 -1.41 5.83 -4.98
CA LEU A 119 -0.85 5.11 -6.12
C LEU A 119 0.36 5.87 -6.69
N TRP A 120 1.49 5.18 -6.78
CA TRP A 120 2.73 5.69 -7.38
C TRP A 120 3.08 4.86 -8.60
N THR A 121 2.81 5.38 -9.78
CA THR A 121 3.20 4.72 -11.03
C THR A 121 4.65 5.08 -11.37
N GLU A 122 5.32 4.27 -12.19
CA GLU A 122 6.64 4.60 -12.74
C GLU A 122 6.69 6.00 -13.38
N HIS A 123 5.63 6.39 -14.10
CA HIS A 123 5.54 7.73 -14.67
C HIS A 123 5.55 8.83 -13.58
N CYS A 124 4.79 8.65 -12.50
CA CYS A 124 4.78 9.59 -11.39
C CYS A 124 6.11 9.58 -10.61
N LEU A 125 6.78 8.42 -10.53
CA LEU A 125 8.11 8.32 -9.93
C LEU A 125 9.16 9.08 -10.75
N ASN A 126 9.04 9.12 -12.07
CA ASN A 126 9.98 9.82 -12.95
C ASN A 126 9.61 11.30 -13.18
N ASP A 127 8.48 11.77 -12.64
CA ASP A 127 8.02 13.15 -12.78
C ASP A 127 8.65 14.07 -11.73
N LEU A 128 9.89 14.48 -12.00
CA LEU A 128 10.68 15.34 -11.12
C LEU A 128 10.11 16.77 -10.96
N GLN A 129 9.13 17.17 -11.78
CA GLN A 129 8.58 18.53 -11.76
C GLN A 129 7.83 18.84 -10.44
N HIS A 130 7.34 17.80 -9.76
CA HIS A 130 6.54 17.91 -8.54
C HIS A 130 7.31 17.74 -7.23
N VAL A 131 8.64 17.56 -7.30
CA VAL A 131 9.51 17.34 -6.13
C VAL A 131 9.95 18.67 -5.48
N SER A 132 9.42 19.78 -5.98
CA SER A 132 9.71 21.13 -5.50
C SER A 132 8.96 21.45 -4.20
N ASN A 133 9.69 21.52 -3.07
CA ASN A 133 9.68 22.65 -2.11
C ASN A 133 10.10 22.33 -0.66
N GLU A 134 10.34 21.08 -0.24
CA GLU A 134 10.53 20.77 1.21
C GLU A 134 11.89 20.17 1.62
N MET A 135 12.84 19.96 0.70
CA MET A 135 14.23 19.61 1.06
C MET A 135 15.20 20.55 0.37
N GLU A 136 16.00 21.24 1.19
CA GLU A 136 17.10 22.17 0.86
C GLU A 136 17.12 22.69 -0.58
N MET A 137 16.34 23.74 -0.85
CA MET A 137 16.64 24.63 -1.97
C MET A 137 17.99 25.27 -1.72
N ASP A 138 19.01 24.83 -2.45
CA ASP A 138 20.14 25.67 -2.78
C ASP A 138 19.61 26.77 -3.72
N SER A 139 19.87 28.04 -3.39
CA SER A 139 19.21 29.22 -3.98
C SER A 139 19.44 29.43 -5.49
N ASP A 140 20.17 28.53 -6.15
CA ASP A 140 20.61 28.64 -7.54
C ASP A 140 20.01 27.59 -8.50
N SER A 141 19.17 26.64 -8.04
CA SER A 141 18.62 25.61 -8.95
C SER A 141 17.23 25.13 -8.54
N GLN A 142 16.23 25.34 -9.40
CA GLN A 142 14.82 24.92 -9.21
C GLN A 142 14.58 23.42 -9.43
N VAL A 143 15.58 22.57 -9.17
CA VAL A 143 15.48 21.11 -9.31
C VAL A 143 15.97 20.48 -8.00
N PRO A 144 15.19 19.60 -7.36
CA PRO A 144 15.63 18.90 -6.17
C PRO A 144 16.86 18.07 -6.50
N LYS A 145 17.92 18.25 -5.70
CA LYS A 145 19.14 17.46 -5.87
C LYS A 145 18.86 16.04 -5.34
N PRO A 146 19.26 14.97 -6.06
CA PRO A 146 19.20 13.62 -5.52
C PRO A 146 20.02 13.52 -4.23
N PRO A 147 19.78 12.50 -3.39
CA PRO A 147 20.69 12.16 -2.30
C PRO A 147 22.14 12.16 -2.80
N ARG A 148 23.07 12.77 -2.07
CA ARG A 148 24.48 12.85 -2.52
C ARG A 148 25.13 11.48 -2.59
N THR A 149 24.59 10.50 -1.87
CA THR A 149 25.02 9.10 -1.89
C THR A 149 24.38 8.26 -2.99
N PHE A 150 23.40 8.81 -3.72
CA PHE A 150 22.80 8.18 -4.90
C PHE A 150 23.37 8.84 -6.14
N PHE A 151 24.03 8.07 -7.01
CA PHE A 151 24.67 8.58 -8.22
C PHE A 151 23.86 8.17 -9.45
N PRO A 152 23.02 9.07 -10.02
CA PRO A 152 22.25 8.76 -11.20
C PRO A 152 23.17 8.42 -12.37
N ASN A 153 22.86 7.33 -13.07
CA ASN A 153 23.58 6.89 -14.26
C ASN A 153 22.66 6.71 -15.47
N ASN A 154 21.35 6.95 -15.32
CA ASN A 154 20.29 6.78 -16.34
C ASN A 154 20.15 5.36 -16.92
N ASP A 155 20.89 4.38 -16.40
CA ASP A 155 20.82 2.98 -16.81
C ASP A 155 20.07 2.15 -15.77
N THR A 156 20.56 2.17 -14.53
CA THR A 156 20.01 1.43 -13.38
C THR A 156 19.65 2.34 -12.22
N HIS A 157 20.18 3.57 -12.23
CA HIS A 157 20.00 4.61 -11.25
C HIS A 157 19.45 5.84 -11.95
N TRP A 158 18.16 6.07 -11.78
CA TRP A 158 17.53 7.31 -12.22
C TRP A 158 16.88 8.01 -11.04
N GLU A 159 16.85 9.33 -11.09
CA GLU A 159 16.28 10.15 -10.03
C GLU A 159 14.77 9.89 -9.91
N LEU A 160 14.28 9.88 -8.68
CA LEU A 160 12.87 9.62 -8.38
C LEU A 160 12.23 10.80 -7.66
N ALA A 161 10.95 11.01 -7.95
CA ALA A 161 10.06 11.91 -7.23
C ALA A 161 9.48 11.31 -5.94
N PHE A 162 10.02 10.19 -5.49
CA PHE A 162 9.49 9.45 -4.37
C PHE A 162 9.95 10.03 -3.03
N LEU A 163 9.02 10.70 -2.34
CA LEU A 163 9.22 11.23 -1.00
C LEU A 163 8.22 10.61 -0.04
N LEU A 164 8.71 10.11 1.09
CA LEU A 164 7.82 9.68 2.17
C LEU A 164 7.29 10.91 2.91
N PRO A 165 5.99 10.97 3.23
CA PRO A 165 5.46 12.04 4.03
C PRO A 165 6.09 12.02 5.44
N SER A 166 6.32 13.20 6.01
CA SER A 166 6.86 13.40 7.37
C SER A 166 5.95 12.92 8.50
N LEU A 167 4.87 12.18 8.19
CA LEU A 167 3.84 11.76 9.13
C LEU A 167 4.39 10.79 10.18
N HIS A 168 4.07 11.08 11.45
CA HIS A 168 4.30 10.20 12.61
C HIS A 168 3.47 8.89 12.59
N ASN A 169 2.53 8.77 11.65
CA ASN A 169 1.64 7.61 11.56
C ASN A 169 2.32 6.45 10.83
N LYS A 170 1.85 5.23 11.13
CA LYS A 170 2.27 4.00 10.45
C LYS A 170 1.90 4.05 8.97
N LEU A 171 2.89 3.79 8.12
CA LEU A 171 2.77 3.83 6.67
C LEU A 171 3.12 2.47 6.10
N GLY A 172 2.28 1.95 5.21
CA GLY A 172 2.59 0.78 4.41
C GLY A 172 3.17 1.18 3.07
N ILE A 173 4.12 0.40 2.57
CA ILE A 173 4.65 0.53 1.21
C ILE A 173 4.59 -0.84 0.56
N LEU A 174 3.86 -0.97 -0.54
CA LEU A 174 3.65 -2.22 -1.28
C LEU A 174 4.33 -2.13 -2.65
N LEU A 175 5.23 -3.08 -2.92
CA LEU A 175 5.80 -3.34 -4.25
C LEU A 175 5.26 -4.69 -4.74
N LEU A 176 4.54 -4.68 -5.87
CA LEU A 176 3.87 -5.88 -6.41
C LEU A 176 4.85 -6.84 -7.09
N GLN A 177 5.90 -6.32 -7.73
CA GLN A 177 7.01 -7.10 -8.29
C GLN A 177 8.31 -6.33 -8.02
N PHE A 178 9.08 -6.77 -7.03
CA PHE A 178 10.27 -6.02 -6.64
C PHE A 178 11.50 -6.28 -7.54
N ASN A 179 11.44 -7.28 -8.43
CA ASN A 179 12.53 -7.62 -9.35
C ASN A 179 12.59 -6.74 -10.60
N SER A 180 11.64 -5.82 -10.77
CA SER A 180 11.67 -4.83 -11.86
C SER A 180 12.78 -3.80 -11.65
N SER A 181 13.33 -3.27 -12.75
CA SER A 181 14.35 -2.20 -12.68
C SER A 181 13.83 -0.97 -11.91
N CYS A 182 12.55 -0.63 -12.09
CA CYS A 182 11.88 0.46 -11.38
C CYS A 182 11.79 0.22 -9.87
N ALA A 183 11.40 -0.99 -9.44
CA ALA A 183 11.34 -1.30 -8.02
C ALA A 183 12.73 -1.37 -7.38
N LEU A 184 13.72 -1.96 -8.06
CA LEU A 184 15.10 -2.00 -7.58
C LEU A 184 15.70 -0.59 -7.47
N ASN A 185 15.48 0.27 -8.47
CA ASN A 185 15.90 1.67 -8.40
C ASN A 185 15.24 2.39 -7.21
N LEU A 186 13.95 2.16 -6.97
CA LEU A 186 13.26 2.70 -5.80
C LEU A 186 13.84 2.19 -4.48
N LEU A 187 14.23 0.92 -4.39
CA LEU A 187 14.87 0.37 -3.19
C LEU A 187 16.24 1.00 -2.94
N ARG A 188 17.05 1.23 -3.99
CA ARG A 188 18.35 1.94 -3.90
C ARG A 188 18.16 3.40 -3.50
N TRP A 189 17.22 4.09 -4.15
CA TRP A 189 16.83 5.45 -3.79
C TRP A 189 16.41 5.53 -2.31
N SER A 190 15.60 4.58 -1.85
CA SER A 190 15.13 4.51 -0.46
C SER A 190 16.22 4.15 0.55
N ALA A 191 17.26 3.45 0.11
CA ALA A 191 18.42 3.06 0.90
C ALA A 191 19.47 4.18 1.04
N ALA A 192 19.45 5.17 0.15
CA ALA A 192 20.39 6.30 0.19
C ALA A 192 20.38 6.94 1.59
N TRP A 193 21.55 7.28 2.10
CA TRP A 193 21.74 7.69 3.50
C TRP A 193 20.85 8.88 3.90
N GLU A 194 20.67 9.83 2.99
CA GLU A 194 19.86 11.03 3.18
C GLU A 194 18.36 10.76 3.19
N HIS A 195 17.90 9.65 2.60
CA HIS A 195 16.51 9.21 2.66
C HIS A 195 16.27 8.26 3.81
N ASN A 196 17.06 7.18 3.91
CA ASN A 196 16.96 6.15 4.93
C ASN A 196 15.49 5.77 5.23
N TYR A 197 14.74 5.40 4.20
CA TYR A 197 13.29 5.18 4.30
C TYR A 197 12.92 3.84 4.96
N PHE A 198 13.90 2.98 5.20
CA PHE A 198 13.74 1.72 5.92
C PHE A 198 13.81 1.94 7.44
N THR A 199 12.76 2.54 7.99
CA THR A 199 12.69 2.89 9.41
C THR A 199 11.55 2.14 10.12
N THR A 200 11.54 2.25 11.45
CA THR A 200 10.40 1.80 12.24
C THR A 200 9.12 2.54 11.83
N ASN A 201 7.97 1.88 11.91
CA ASN A 201 6.66 2.38 11.46
C ASN A 201 6.51 2.61 9.94
N ARG A 202 7.49 2.19 9.12
CA ARG A 202 7.40 2.09 7.66
C ARG A 202 7.41 0.61 7.26
N PHE A 203 6.22 0.07 7.01
CA PHE A 203 6.02 -1.36 6.75
C PHE A 203 6.14 -1.63 5.26
N TRP A 204 7.33 -2.04 4.83
CA TRP A 204 7.60 -2.41 3.44
C TRP A 204 7.19 -3.87 3.23
N LEU A 205 6.37 -4.12 2.21
CA LEU A 205 6.02 -5.45 1.75
C LEU A 205 6.37 -5.59 0.27
N LEU A 206 7.35 -6.44 -0.01
CA LEU A 206 7.81 -6.75 -1.35
C LEU A 206 7.19 -8.08 -1.81
N LEU A 207 6.52 -8.11 -2.94
CA LEU A 207 5.95 -9.34 -3.51
C LEU A 207 6.88 -9.92 -4.56
N THR A 208 6.96 -11.24 -4.57
CA THR A 208 7.64 -12.01 -5.60
C THR A 208 6.94 -13.35 -5.83
N GLN A 209 7.13 -13.89 -7.03
CA GLN A 209 6.74 -15.26 -7.40
C GLN A 209 7.97 -16.17 -7.55
N ASP A 210 9.18 -15.62 -7.55
CA ASP A 210 10.44 -16.34 -7.66
C ASP A 210 11.32 -16.07 -6.43
N MET A 211 11.64 -17.13 -5.68
CA MET A 211 12.51 -17.02 -4.52
C MET A 211 13.93 -16.57 -4.89
N GLN A 212 14.37 -16.74 -6.14
CA GLN A 212 15.67 -16.24 -6.62
C GLN A 212 15.73 -14.71 -6.65
N ASP A 213 14.58 -14.02 -6.71
CA ASP A 213 14.55 -12.56 -6.65
C ASP A 213 15.14 -12.02 -5.33
N LEU A 214 15.18 -12.82 -4.26
CA LEU A 214 15.81 -12.43 -3.00
C LEU A 214 17.30 -12.09 -3.16
N ASP A 215 17.99 -12.68 -4.14
CA ASP A 215 19.38 -12.39 -4.43
C ASP A 215 19.57 -10.95 -4.93
N LEU A 216 18.53 -10.32 -5.50
CA LEU A 216 18.56 -8.92 -5.91
C LEU A 216 18.66 -7.96 -4.71
N LEU A 217 18.27 -8.40 -3.50
CA LEU A 217 18.45 -7.63 -2.27
C LEU A 217 19.89 -7.69 -1.73
N ALA A 218 20.76 -8.52 -2.33
CA ALA A 218 22.19 -8.53 -2.03
C ALA A 218 22.94 -7.33 -2.62
N ASP A 219 22.30 -6.54 -3.48
CA ASP A 219 22.83 -5.30 -4.04
C ASP A 219 23.51 -4.42 -2.98
N GLU A 220 24.76 -4.03 -3.22
CA GLU A 220 25.60 -3.31 -2.27
C GLU A 220 25.09 -1.90 -1.94
N GLU A 221 24.22 -1.33 -2.78
CA GLU A 221 23.60 -0.02 -2.56
C GLU A 221 22.29 -0.11 -1.76
N ILE A 222 21.72 -1.31 -1.60
CA ILE A 222 20.50 -1.53 -0.83
C ILE A 222 20.87 -1.89 0.61
N PHE A 223 20.82 -0.92 1.52
CA PHE A 223 20.91 -1.18 2.97
C PHE A 223 19.53 -1.29 3.61
N ILE A 224 19.26 -2.38 4.32
CA ILE A 224 17.99 -2.65 5.00
C ILE A 224 18.29 -2.84 6.48
N PRO A 225 18.17 -1.81 7.33
CA PRO A 225 18.69 -1.88 8.68
C PRO A 225 17.93 -2.92 9.55
N PRO A 226 18.56 -3.45 10.60
CA PRO A 226 17.96 -4.47 11.46
C PRO A 226 16.84 -3.97 12.37
N ASP A 227 16.38 -2.74 12.28
CA ASP A 227 15.15 -2.25 12.90
C ASP A 227 14.07 -1.93 11.85
N SER A 228 14.36 -2.13 10.57
CA SER A 228 13.39 -1.97 9.50
C SER A 228 12.27 -3.01 9.59
N GLU A 229 11.09 -2.59 9.13
CA GLU A 229 9.88 -3.41 8.99
C GLU A 229 9.70 -3.87 7.54
N LEU A 230 10.79 -4.26 6.88
CA LEU A 230 10.78 -4.80 5.52
C LEU A 230 10.58 -6.32 5.53
N ARG A 231 9.57 -6.76 4.78
CA ARG A 231 9.26 -8.18 4.59
C ARG A 231 9.04 -8.49 3.12
N VAL A 232 9.33 -9.73 2.76
CA VAL A 232 9.09 -10.28 1.43
C VAL A 232 7.96 -11.31 1.53
N LEU A 233 6.92 -11.16 0.72
CA LEU A 233 5.87 -12.14 0.54
C LEU A 233 6.10 -12.87 -0.77
N TRP A 234 6.68 -14.06 -0.68
CA TRP A 234 6.69 -14.98 -1.81
C TRP A 234 5.32 -15.64 -1.93
N HIS A 235 4.76 -15.69 -3.14
CA HIS A 235 3.50 -16.37 -3.39
C HIS A 235 3.52 -17.17 -4.69
N SER A 236 2.82 -18.30 -4.68
CA SER A 236 2.65 -19.14 -5.86
C SER A 236 1.84 -18.39 -6.93
N PRO A 237 2.27 -18.44 -8.21
CA PRO A 237 1.46 -17.98 -9.33
C PRO A 237 0.38 -18.99 -9.75
N THR A 238 0.42 -20.20 -9.19
CA THR A 238 -0.48 -21.31 -9.53
C THR A 238 -1.41 -21.68 -8.38
N MET A 239 -2.55 -22.30 -8.73
CA MET A 239 -3.44 -22.92 -7.76
C MET A 239 -2.98 -24.34 -7.41
N PRO A 240 -3.07 -24.77 -6.14
CA PRO A 240 -3.63 -24.04 -5.01
C PRO A 240 -2.75 -22.87 -4.53
N PHE A 241 -3.38 -21.76 -4.15
CA PHE A 241 -2.68 -20.60 -3.63
C PHE A 241 -1.88 -20.95 -2.37
N THR A 242 -0.61 -20.58 -2.35
CA THR A 242 0.28 -20.72 -1.20
C THR A 242 1.26 -19.56 -1.18
N ALA A 243 1.64 -19.13 0.01
CA ALA A 243 2.61 -18.06 0.21
C ALA A 243 3.53 -18.34 1.41
N SER A 244 4.65 -17.64 1.45
CA SER A 244 5.59 -17.63 2.56
C SER A 244 5.98 -16.18 2.84
N LEU A 245 5.96 -15.81 4.11
CA LEU A 245 6.35 -14.48 4.57
C LEU A 245 7.76 -14.55 5.18
N LEU A 246 8.63 -13.67 4.72
CA LEU A 246 10.03 -13.62 5.08
C LEU A 246 10.37 -12.25 5.66
N ASP A 247 11.09 -12.24 6.76
CA ASP A 247 11.70 -11.05 7.35
C ASP A 247 13.12 -10.91 6.76
N VAL A 248 13.44 -9.73 6.23
CA VAL A 248 14.71 -9.50 5.53
C VAL A 248 15.39 -8.26 6.09
N TYR A 249 16.67 -8.39 6.44
CA TYR A 249 17.50 -7.27 6.89
C TYR A 249 18.96 -7.48 6.52
N LYS A 250 19.73 -6.40 6.53
CA LYS A 250 21.18 -6.34 6.27
C LYS A 250 21.83 -5.60 7.44
N VAL A 251 22.95 -6.15 7.93
CA VAL A 251 23.75 -5.50 8.99
C VAL A 251 24.68 -4.43 8.42
N ALA A 252 24.93 -4.45 7.12
CA ALA A 252 25.63 -3.42 6.34
C ALA A 252 25.24 -3.57 4.86
N ALA A 253 25.40 -2.52 4.07
CA ALA A 253 24.96 -2.48 2.66
C ALA A 253 25.68 -3.55 1.80
N TRP A 254 26.98 -3.73 1.98
CA TRP A 254 27.83 -4.72 1.28
C TRP A 254 27.76 -6.15 1.86
N LYS A 255 26.98 -6.39 2.93
CA LYS A 255 26.83 -7.72 3.52
C LYS A 255 25.60 -8.41 2.94
N PRO A 256 25.59 -9.75 2.82
CA PRO A 256 24.44 -10.48 2.31
C PRO A 256 23.21 -10.29 3.22
N PRO A 257 21.99 -10.31 2.66
CA PRO A 257 20.76 -10.23 3.44
C PRO A 257 20.62 -11.43 4.37
N LYS A 258 20.20 -11.15 5.60
CA LYS A 258 19.75 -12.14 6.56
C LYS A 258 18.25 -12.31 6.37
N ILE A 259 17.84 -13.53 6.08
CA ILE A 259 16.45 -13.89 5.81
C ILE A 259 15.96 -14.80 6.93
N ARG A 260 14.79 -14.48 7.50
CA ARG A 260 14.13 -15.32 8.50
C ARG A 260 12.72 -15.64 8.07
N LEU A 261 12.33 -16.90 8.23
CA LEU A 261 10.97 -17.33 7.94
C LEU A 261 10.02 -16.82 9.03
N VAL A 262 9.04 -16.01 8.65
CA VAL A 262 7.95 -15.54 9.52
C VAL A 262 6.81 -16.54 9.49
N GLY A 263 6.47 -17.03 8.30
CA GLY A 263 5.44 -18.05 8.10
C GLY A 263 5.58 -18.72 6.75
N GLN A 264 5.22 -20.00 6.68
CA GLN A 264 5.23 -20.83 5.47
C GLN A 264 3.84 -21.42 5.24
N GLN A 265 3.54 -21.80 3.99
CA GLN A 265 2.28 -22.45 3.61
C GLN A 265 1.06 -21.61 4.05
N LEU A 266 1.15 -20.30 3.80
CA LEU A 266 0.10 -19.34 4.06
C LEU A 266 -0.92 -19.46 2.93
N HIS A 267 -2.14 -19.87 3.26
CA HIS A 267 -3.20 -20.10 2.27
C HIS A 267 -4.29 -19.03 2.31
N ASN A 268 -4.34 -18.23 3.39
CA ASN A 268 -5.38 -17.23 3.64
C ASN A 268 -4.93 -16.18 4.68
N SER A 269 -5.75 -15.15 4.86
CA SER A 269 -5.55 -14.04 5.81
C SER A 269 -5.35 -14.47 7.28
N ARG A 270 -5.95 -15.57 7.72
CA ARG A 270 -5.76 -16.06 9.09
C ARG A 270 -4.36 -16.62 9.29
N HIS A 271 -3.80 -17.29 8.29
CA HIS A 271 -2.45 -17.88 8.36
C HIS A 271 -1.40 -16.77 8.51
N ILE A 272 -1.47 -15.71 7.70
CA ILE A 272 -0.52 -14.60 7.78
C ILE A 272 -0.64 -13.84 9.11
N THR A 273 -1.86 -13.60 9.59
CA THR A 273 -2.10 -12.94 10.89
C THR A 273 -1.47 -13.75 12.03
N HIS A 274 -1.70 -15.06 12.04
CA HIS A 274 -1.15 -15.95 13.07
C HIS A 274 0.39 -16.07 12.98
N ALA A 275 0.96 -16.10 11.77
CA ALA A 275 2.41 -16.07 11.58
C ALA A 275 3.03 -14.80 12.17
N LEU A 276 2.46 -13.64 11.86
CA LEU A 276 2.89 -12.34 12.41
C LEU A 276 2.78 -12.28 13.94
N GLN A 277 1.69 -12.78 14.51
CA GLN A 277 1.50 -12.83 15.97
C GLN A 277 2.56 -13.66 16.67
N ARG A 278 2.95 -14.82 16.11
CA ARG A 278 3.99 -15.68 16.67
C ARG A 278 5.39 -15.09 16.52
N PHE A 279 5.64 -14.43 15.40
CA PHE A 279 6.96 -13.87 15.11
C PHE A 279 7.30 -12.68 16.01
N GLY A 280 6.32 -11.93 16.54
CA GLY A 280 6.60 -10.79 17.44
C GLY A 280 7.32 -9.62 16.75
N SER A 281 7.97 -8.75 17.53
CA SER A 281 8.73 -7.62 16.97
C SER A 281 10.09 -8.09 16.45
N ALA A 282 10.43 -7.71 15.22
CA ALA A 282 11.70 -8.05 14.57
C ALA A 282 12.93 -7.62 15.41
N ILE A 283 12.81 -6.52 16.16
CA ILE A 283 13.85 -5.97 17.04
C ILE A 283 14.24 -6.97 18.14
N THR A 284 13.26 -7.67 18.72
CA THR A 284 13.49 -8.64 19.82
C THR A 284 14.37 -9.81 19.39
N TYR A 285 14.35 -10.18 18.11
CA TYR A 285 15.08 -11.35 17.58
C TYR A 285 16.45 -11.01 17.00
N ARG A 286 16.77 -9.71 16.93
CA ARG A 286 17.98 -9.18 16.32
C ARG A 286 19.03 -8.78 17.39
N GLN A 287 18.87 -9.23 18.64
CA GLN A 287 19.74 -8.99 19.81
C GLN A 287 21.22 -9.40 19.68
N ASN A 288 21.61 -10.10 18.61
CA ASN A 288 23.01 -10.40 18.32
C ASN A 288 23.33 -10.04 16.86
N LEU A 289 23.41 -8.74 16.58
CA LEU A 289 23.86 -8.20 15.30
C LEU A 289 25.37 -8.39 15.14
N GLU A 290 25.84 -9.63 15.18
CA GLU A 290 27.26 -9.97 15.02
C GLU A 290 28.17 -9.22 16.03
N GLY A 291 27.70 -9.04 17.26
CA GLY A 291 28.46 -8.35 18.32
C GLY A 291 28.45 -6.81 18.26
N ILE A 292 27.63 -6.20 17.42
CA ILE A 292 27.43 -4.74 17.42
C ILE A 292 26.64 -4.35 18.67
N VAL A 293 27.30 -3.61 19.58
CA VAL A 293 26.66 -2.92 20.71
C VAL A 293 26.18 -1.57 20.19
N PHE A 294 24.88 -1.31 20.28
CA PHE A 294 24.29 0.00 19.97
C PHE A 294 24.53 1.01 21.09
#